data_AF-D9PGD6-F1
#
_entry.id   AF-D9PGD6-F1
#
_cell.length_a   1.000
_cell.length_b   1.000
_cell.length_c   1.000
_cell.angle_alpha   90.00
_cell.angle_beta   90.00
_cell.angle_gamma   90.00
#
_symmetry.space_group_name_H-M   'P 1'
#
loop_
_entity.id
_entity.type
_entity.pdbx_description
1 polymer ?
#
loop_
_entity_poly.entity_id
_entity_poly.type
_entity_poly.pdbx_seq_one_letter_code
_entity_poly.pdbx_strand_id
1 'polypeptide(L)'
;MKTAPIVFLDFDGVTHPAHCTTEKLFTCLPLIEAVLRRHARAEIVISSSWREVHPLKELREFFADDIALRILGSTPVIPRNESMPAETNLRQSECETWLALHRTD
;
A
#
# COMPACT_ATOMS: atom_id res chain seq x y z
N MET A 1 2.93 -12.60 -22.52
CA MET A 1 3.14 -11.16 -22.20
C MET A 1 3.81 -11.10 -20.83
N LYS A 2 4.79 -10.21 -20.59
CA LYS A 2 5.36 -10.06 -19.24
C LYS A 2 4.29 -9.46 -18.33
N THR A 3 4.02 -10.10 -17.19
CA THR A 3 3.18 -9.54 -16.13
C THR A 3 3.79 -8.23 -15.64
N ALA A 4 2.94 -7.24 -15.35
CA ALA A 4 3.39 -5.96 -14.82
C ALA A 4 4.01 -6.17 -13.41
N PRO A 5 5.10 -5.46 -13.07
CA PRO A 5 5.64 -5.54 -11.72
C PRO A 5 4.65 -4.93 -10.71
N ILE A 6 4.55 -5.52 -9.53
CA ILE A 6 3.67 -5.05 -8.45
C ILE A 6 4.52 -4.47 -7.33
N VAL A 7 4.13 -3.29 -6.86
CA VAL A 7 4.69 -2.65 -5.67
C VAL A 7 3.67 -2.75 -4.55
N PHE A 8 3.98 -3.53 -3.52
CA PHE A 8 3.28 -3.47 -2.24
C PHE A 8 3.76 -2.23 -1.48
N LEU A 9 2.99 -1.16 -1.54
CA LEU A 9 3.38 0.15 -1.03
C LEU A 9 2.99 0.29 0.45
N ASP A 10 4.01 0.31 1.30
CA ASP A 10 3.93 0.82 2.65
C ASP A 10 4.49 2.25 2.68
N PHE A 11 3.75 3.16 3.32
CA PHE A 11 4.13 4.57 3.46
C PHE A 11 3.93 5.07 4.90
N ASP A 12 3.77 4.16 5.87
CA ASP A 12 3.53 4.48 7.27
C ASP A 12 4.66 5.33 7.85
N GLY A 13 4.32 6.49 8.42
CA GLY A 13 5.26 7.37 9.13
C GLY A 13 6.31 8.09 8.27
N VAL A 14 6.29 7.93 6.94
CA VAL A 14 7.31 8.56 6.05
C VAL A 14 6.77 9.70 5.19
N THR A 15 5.46 9.94 5.20
CA THR A 15 4.81 10.90 4.29
C THR A 15 4.55 12.27 4.92
N HIS A 16 4.85 12.46 6.20
CA HIS A 16 4.61 13.71 6.93
C HIS A 16 5.49 13.80 8.20
N PRO A 17 5.69 15.01 8.77
CA PRO A 17 6.42 15.17 10.03
C PRO A 17 5.72 14.50 11.22
N ALA A 18 6.48 14.06 12.22
CA ALA A 18 5.92 13.58 13.48
C ALA A 18 5.06 14.67 14.16
N HIS A 19 3.94 14.25 14.75
CA HIS A 19 2.99 15.12 15.45
C HIS A 19 2.43 16.29 14.60
N CYS A 20 2.28 16.08 13.29
CA CYS A 20 1.71 17.11 12.43
C CYS A 20 0.18 17.18 12.54
N THR A 21 -0.39 18.29 12.09
CA THR A 21 -1.84 18.44 11.95
C THR A 21 -2.34 17.68 10.72
N THR A 22 -3.65 17.47 10.63
CA THR A 22 -4.30 16.76 9.52
C THR A 22 -4.01 17.39 8.16
N GLU A 23 -3.83 18.71 8.09
CA GLU A 23 -3.52 19.45 6.86
C GLU A 23 -2.09 19.19 6.35
N LYS A 24 -1.22 18.61 7.21
CA LYS A 24 0.16 18.25 6.87
C LYS A 24 0.34 16.75 6.61
N LEU A 25 -0.73 15.97 6.67
CA LEU A 25 -0.68 14.57 6.26
C LEU A 25 -0.31 14.51 4.78
N PHE A 26 0.48 13.49 4.43
CA PHE A 26 0.89 13.19 3.05
C PHE A 26 1.70 14.28 2.32
N THR A 27 2.25 15.29 3.00
CA THR A 27 3.07 16.35 2.37
C THR A 27 4.27 15.84 1.57
N CYS A 28 4.80 14.65 1.92
CA CYS A 28 5.91 14.02 1.20
C CYS A 28 5.47 12.93 0.21
N LEU A 29 4.17 12.63 0.10
CA LEU A 29 3.64 11.65 -0.86
C LEU A 29 4.05 11.94 -2.31
N PRO A 30 4.11 13.20 -2.80
CA PRO A 30 4.58 13.51 -4.16
C PRO A 30 5.98 12.97 -4.50
N LEU A 31 6.86 12.75 -3.49
CA LEU A 31 8.17 12.14 -3.71
C LEU A 31 8.06 10.66 -4.06
N ILE A 32 7.17 9.93 -3.39
CA ILE A 32 6.87 8.52 -3.69
C ILE A 32 6.27 8.43 -5.09
N GLU A 33 5.30 9.31 -5.40
CA GLU A 33 4.67 9.35 -6.72
C GLU A 33 5.68 9.63 -7.84
N ALA A 34 6.65 10.52 -7.62
CA ALA A 34 7.70 10.80 -8.60
C ALA A 34 8.51 9.55 -8.95
N VAL A 35 8.80 8.68 -7.96
CA VAL A 35 9.44 7.38 -8.20
C VAL A 35 8.51 6.46 -8.99
N LEU A 36 7.23 6.37 -8.60
CA LEU A 36 6.24 5.54 -9.28
C LEU A 36 6.02 5.96 -10.74
N ARG A 37 6.07 7.27 -11.05
CA ARG A 37 5.98 7.81 -12.43
C ARG A 37 7.15 7.37 -13.31
N ARG A 38 8.36 7.24 -12.75
CA ARG A 38 9.53 6.69 -13.48
C ARG A 38 9.37 5.21 -13.84
N HIS A 39 8.48 4.50 -13.15
CA HIS A 39 8.15 3.11 -13.38
C HIS A 39 6.69 2.96 -13.79
N ALA A 40 6.27 3.62 -14.88
CA ALA A 40 4.87 3.73 -15.30
C ALA A 40 4.11 2.39 -15.50
N ARG A 41 4.82 1.28 -15.70
CA ARG A 41 4.22 -0.06 -15.81
C ARG A 41 3.97 -0.74 -14.46
N ALA A 42 4.47 -0.20 -13.36
CA ALA A 42 4.28 -0.80 -12.05
C ALA A 42 2.84 -0.58 -11.57
N GLU A 43 2.22 -1.67 -11.13
CA GLU A 43 0.94 -1.66 -10.45
C GLU A 43 1.15 -1.54 -8.94
N ILE A 44 0.18 -0.95 -8.23
CA ILE A 44 0.33 -0.63 -6.82
C ILE A 44 -0.71 -1.39 -6.02
N VAL A 45 -0.29 -1.99 -4.91
CA VAL A 45 -1.17 -2.53 -3.88
C VAL A 45 -0.80 -1.85 -2.57
N ILE A 46 -1.77 -1.23 -1.90
CA ILE A 46 -1.52 -0.57 -0.62
C ILE A 46 -1.34 -1.65 0.45
N SER A 47 -0.17 -1.65 1.11
CA SER A 47 0.13 -2.54 2.23
C SER A 47 0.24 -1.80 3.57
N SER A 48 0.19 -0.46 3.56
CA SER A 48 0.18 0.42 4.74
C SER A 48 -0.93 0.11 5.77
N SER A 49 -0.70 0.45 7.05
CA SER A 49 -1.70 0.35 8.12
C SER A 49 -2.90 1.30 7.95
N TRP A 50 -2.79 2.34 7.11
CA TRP A 50 -3.91 3.22 6.77
C TRP A 50 -5.12 2.46 6.21
N ARG A 51 -4.91 1.31 5.57
CA ARG A 51 -5.99 0.46 5.04
C ARG A 51 -6.89 -0.17 6.11
N GLU A 52 -6.43 -0.19 7.36
CA GLU A 52 -7.19 -0.75 8.49
C GLU A 52 -8.33 0.18 8.92
N VAL A 53 -8.19 1.48 8.65
CA VAL A 53 -9.15 2.51 9.08
C VAL A 53 -9.76 3.28 7.91
N HIS A 54 -9.20 3.19 6.69
CA HIS A 54 -9.74 3.81 5.49
C HIS A 54 -10.14 2.78 4.43
N PRO A 55 -11.34 2.89 3.84
CA PRO A 55 -11.70 2.10 2.67
C PRO A 55 -10.82 2.46 1.47
N LEU A 56 -10.66 1.51 0.53
CA LEU A 56 -9.82 1.69 -0.66
C LEU A 56 -10.14 2.95 -1.47
N LYS A 57 -11.42 3.37 -1.50
CA LYS A 57 -11.82 4.59 -2.19
C LYS A 57 -11.16 5.82 -1.57
N GLU A 58 -11.23 5.98 -0.25
CA GLU A 58 -10.58 7.09 0.46
C GLU A 58 -9.05 7.01 0.32
N LEU A 59 -8.48 5.81 0.39
CA LEU A 59 -7.04 5.64 0.21
C LEU A 59 -6.56 6.16 -1.16
N ARG A 60 -7.33 5.93 -2.22
CA ARG A 60 -7.01 6.42 -3.58
C ARG A 60 -7.05 7.94 -3.66
N GLU A 61 -7.92 8.60 -2.89
CA GLU A 61 -8.07 10.06 -2.88
C GLU A 61 -6.85 10.80 -2.32
N PHE A 62 -5.96 10.11 -1.59
CA PHE A 62 -4.69 10.69 -1.16
C PHE A 62 -3.65 10.82 -2.27
N PHE A 63 -3.79 10.05 -3.36
CA PHE A 63 -2.82 10.02 -4.46
C PHE A 63 -3.29 10.89 -5.63
N ALA A 64 -2.33 11.40 -6.40
CA ALA A 64 -2.61 12.02 -7.68
C ALA A 64 -3.32 11.04 -8.63
N ASP A 65 -4.22 11.55 -9.49
CA ASP A 65 -5.08 10.75 -10.36
C ASP A 65 -4.32 9.69 -11.17
N ASP A 66 -3.15 10.04 -11.71
CA ASP A 66 -2.33 9.12 -12.51
C ASP A 66 -1.78 7.95 -11.70
N ILE A 67 -1.55 8.15 -10.40
CA ILE A 67 -1.12 7.11 -9.46
C ILE A 67 -2.32 6.35 -8.90
N ALA A 68 -3.41 7.04 -8.56
CA ALA A 68 -4.63 6.44 -8.05
C ALA A 68 -5.21 5.38 -9.01
N LEU A 69 -5.15 5.65 -10.33
CA LEU A 69 -5.57 4.70 -11.38
C LEU A 69 -4.73 3.41 -11.43
N ARG A 70 -3.51 3.43 -10.87
CA ARG A 70 -2.59 2.28 -10.82
C ARG A 70 -2.72 1.47 -9.54
N ILE A 71 -3.52 1.95 -8.56
CA ILE A 71 -3.79 1.24 -7.32
C ILE A 71 -4.84 0.17 -7.57
N LEU A 72 -4.40 -1.09 -7.61
CA LEU A 72 -5.25 -2.25 -7.83
C LEU A 72 -6.15 -2.56 -6.63
N GLY A 73 -5.65 -2.28 -5.42
CA GLY A 73 -6.33 -2.59 -4.18
C GLY A 73 -5.42 -2.39 -2.97
N SER A 74 -5.81 -3.02 -1.87
CA SER A 74 -5.02 -3.10 -0.64
C SER A 74 -4.89 -4.55 -0.20
N THR A 75 -3.82 -4.87 0.55
CA THR A 75 -3.68 -6.20 1.14
C THR A 75 -4.79 -6.46 2.17
N PRO A 76 -5.17 -7.73 2.41
CA PRO A 76 -6.06 -8.06 3.52
C PRO A 76 -5.42 -7.67 4.86
N VAL A 77 -6.23 -7.57 5.90
CA VAL A 77 -5.76 -7.43 7.28
C VAL A 77 -5.83 -8.81 7.92
N ILE A 78 -4.68 -9.39 8.25
CA ILE A 78 -4.62 -10.68 8.94
C ILE A 78 -4.47 -10.38 10.45
N PRO A 79 -5.51 -10.61 11.26
CA PRO A 79 -5.42 -10.35 12.69
C PRO A 79 -4.40 -11.31 13.33
N ARG A 80 -3.54 -10.77 14.19
CA ARG A 80 -2.67 -11.59 15.03
C ARG A 80 -3.56 -12.44 15.94
N ASN A 81 -3.34 -13.75 15.94
CA ASN A 81 -3.94 -14.64 16.92
C ASN A 81 -2.86 -15.14 17.90
N GLU A 82 -3.28 -15.66 19.06
CA GLU A 82 -2.38 -16.14 20.11
C GLU A 82 -1.62 -17.42 19.72
N SER A 83 -2.09 -18.15 18.70
CA SER A 83 -1.44 -19.36 18.22
C SER A 83 -0.34 -19.09 17.19
N MET A 84 -0.23 -17.87 16.68
CA MET A 84 0.81 -17.45 15.75
C MET A 84 2.11 -17.18 16.51
N PRO A 85 3.26 -17.67 16.00
CA PRO A 85 4.56 -17.31 16.54
C PRO A 85 4.77 -15.79 16.63
N ALA A 86 5.55 -15.34 17.61
CA ALA A 86 5.83 -13.93 17.81
C ALA A 86 6.57 -13.33 16.60
N GLU A 87 7.42 -14.13 15.97
CA GLU A 87 8.20 -13.84 14.77
C GLU A 87 7.40 -13.86 13.46
N THR A 88 6.09 -14.15 13.49
CA THR A 88 5.27 -14.12 12.28
C THR A 88 5.28 -12.73 11.65
N ASN A 89 5.79 -12.65 10.41
CA ASN A 89 5.74 -11.45 9.58
C ASN A 89 4.38 -11.34 8.89
N LEU A 90 3.41 -10.77 9.62
CA LEU A 90 2.03 -10.65 9.13
C LEU A 90 1.94 -9.87 7.82
N ARG A 91 2.75 -8.81 7.66
CA ARG A 91 2.73 -8.00 6.44
C ARG A 91 3.15 -8.81 5.21
N GLN A 92 4.13 -9.70 5.35
CA GLN A 92 4.49 -10.64 4.29
C GLN A 92 3.31 -11.57 3.96
N SER A 93 2.70 -12.19 4.97
CA SER A 93 1.56 -13.10 4.77
C SER A 93 0.37 -12.40 4.10
N GLU A 94 0.14 -11.13 4.40
CA GLU A 94 -0.90 -10.31 3.77
C GLU A 94 -0.61 -10.06 2.29
N CYS A 95 0.64 -9.73 1.94
CA CYS A 95 1.07 -9.58 0.55
C CYS A 95 0.95 -10.90 -0.23
N GLU A 96 1.42 -12.00 0.34
CA GLU A 96 1.33 -13.35 -0.26
C GLU A 96 -0.13 -13.77 -0.46
N THR A 97 -1.00 -13.50 0.51
CA THR A 97 -2.45 -13.76 0.40
C THR A 97 -3.06 -12.94 -0.72
N TRP A 98 -2.70 -11.66 -0.85
CA TRP A 98 -3.18 -10.83 -1.95
C TRP A 98 -2.72 -11.38 -3.30
N LEU A 99 -1.45 -11.79 -3.43
CA LEU A 99 -0.92 -12.39 -4.65
C LEU A 99 -1.70 -13.65 -5.03
N ALA A 100 -1.89 -14.58 -4.09
CA ALA A 100 -2.61 -15.83 -4.34
C ALA A 100 -4.05 -15.60 -4.85
N LEU A 101 -4.71 -14.52 -4.40
CA LEU A 101 -6.08 -14.19 -4.79
C LEU A 101 -6.20 -13.46 -6.15
N HIS A 102 -5.16 -12.72 -6.57
CA HIS A 102 -5.26 -11.79 -7.71
C HIS A 102 -4.25 -12.04 -8.83
N ARG A 103 -3.25 -12.88 -8.58
CA ARG A 103 -2.14 -13.19 -9.48
C ARG A 103 -1.86 -14.69 -9.36
N THR A 104 -2.70 -15.49 -10.01
CA THR A 104 -2.36 -16.85 -10.40
C THR A 104 -1.48 -16.77 -11.65
N ASP A 105 -0.39 -17.53 -11.67
CA ASP A 105 0.54 -17.63 -12.81
C ASP A 105 -0.17 -17.98 -14.14
#